data_AF-A0A2G8D1Y8-F1
#
_entry.id   AF-A0A2G8D1Y8-F1
#
_cell.length_a   1.000
_cell.length_b   1.000
_cell.length_c   1.000
_cell.angle_alpha   90.00
_cell.angle_beta   90.00
_cell.angle_gamma   90.00
#
_symmetry.space_group_name_H-M   'P 1'
#
loop_
_entity.id
_entity.type
_entity.pdbx_description
1 polymer ?
#
loop_
_entity_poly.entity_id
_entity_poly.type
_entity_poly.pdbx_seq_one_letter_code
_entity_poly.pdbx_strand_id
1 'polypeptide(L)'
;ALATLPADRAPTAADWQRLSEQWSRELDERIRQLSLLRERLNQCIGCGCLSMEGCPLRNYGDALGDAGPGARLLEPDAATDTP
;
A
#
# COMPACT_ATOMS: atom_id res chain seq x y z
N ALA A 1 7.79 -14.96 1.49
CA ALA A 1 7.29 -15.71 0.31
C ALA A 1 8.16 -16.93 -0.02
N LEU A 2 9.44 -16.79 -0.39
CA LEU A 2 10.28 -17.95 -0.79
C LEU A 2 10.40 -19.07 0.26
N ALA A 3 10.25 -18.75 1.54
CA ALA A 3 10.23 -19.72 2.63
C ALA A 3 9.10 -20.76 2.56
N THR A 4 8.10 -20.57 1.68
CA THR A 4 7.02 -21.56 1.46
C THR A 4 7.41 -22.67 0.49
N LEU A 5 8.56 -22.56 -0.18
CA LEU A 5 9.08 -23.61 -1.05
C LEU A 5 9.77 -24.71 -0.24
N PRO A 6 9.77 -25.97 -0.73
CA PRO A 6 10.49 -27.06 -0.09
C PRO A 6 11.99 -26.77 -0.03
N ALA A 7 12.62 -27.08 1.11
CA ALA A 7 14.05 -26.92 1.31
C ALA A 7 14.87 -28.17 0.91
N ASP A 8 14.21 -29.34 0.85
CA ASP A 8 14.81 -30.67 0.72
C ASP A 8 14.62 -31.29 -0.68
N ARG A 9 13.84 -30.64 -1.55
CA ARG A 9 13.63 -31.08 -2.94
C ARG A 9 13.48 -29.90 -3.88
N ALA A 10 13.67 -30.17 -5.18
CA ALA A 10 13.35 -29.20 -6.21
C ALA A 10 11.84 -28.84 -6.15
N PRO A 11 11.48 -27.55 -6.25
CA PRO A 11 10.08 -27.12 -6.32
C PRO A 11 9.37 -27.70 -7.55
N THR A 12 8.13 -28.14 -7.37
CA THR A 12 7.27 -28.59 -8.46
C THR A 12 6.54 -27.42 -9.12
N ALA A 13 5.90 -27.65 -10.26
CA ALA A 13 5.02 -26.66 -10.88
C ALA A 13 3.89 -26.19 -9.93
N ALA A 14 3.34 -27.08 -9.11
CA ALA A 14 2.32 -26.72 -8.13
C ALA A 14 2.87 -25.86 -6.98
N ASP A 15 4.11 -26.08 -6.56
CA ASP A 15 4.78 -25.22 -5.58
C ASP A 15 4.97 -23.80 -6.14
N TRP A 16 5.41 -23.71 -7.39
CA TRP A 16 5.56 -22.43 -8.10
C TRP A 16 4.23 -21.71 -8.28
N GLN A 17 3.17 -22.43 -8.64
CA GLN A 17 1.83 -21.85 -8.81
C GLN A 17 1.32 -21.22 -7.51
N ARG A 18 1.45 -21.92 -6.37
CA ARG A 18 1.03 -21.36 -5.07
C ARG A 18 1.80 -20.10 -4.71
N LEU A 19 3.10 -20.09 -4.94
CA LEU A 19 3.96 -18.95 -4.67
C LEU A 19 3.61 -17.75 -5.57
N SER A 20 3.42 -17.99 -6.88
CA SER A 20 3.08 -16.92 -7.82
C SER A 20 1.68 -16.36 -7.58
N GLU A 21 0.71 -17.18 -7.18
CA GLU A 21 -0.62 -16.72 -6.77
C GLU A 21 -0.57 -15.81 -5.55
N GLN A 22 0.30 -16.11 -4.57
CA GLN A 22 0.52 -15.22 -3.43
C GLN A 22 1.07 -13.86 -3.89
N TRP A 23 2.12 -13.86 -4.72
CA TRP A 23 2.68 -12.63 -5.23
C TRP A 23 1.71 -11.82 -6.08
N SER A 24 0.92 -12.49 -6.92
CA SER A 24 -0.12 -11.84 -7.71
C SER A 24 -1.09 -11.08 -6.80
N ARG A 25 -1.57 -11.73 -5.72
CA ARG A 25 -2.45 -11.07 -4.75
C ARG A 25 -1.80 -9.86 -4.07
N GLU A 26 -0.54 -9.98 -3.65
CA GLU A 26 0.20 -8.87 -3.03
C GLU A 26 0.38 -7.69 -4.01
N LEU A 27 0.67 -7.99 -5.29
CA LEU A 27 0.80 -7.00 -6.34
C LEU A 27 -0.54 -6.31 -6.66
N ASP A 28 -1.61 -7.08 -6.79
CA ASP A 28 -2.96 -6.56 -7.09
C ASP A 28 -3.43 -5.62 -5.97
N GLU A 29 -3.18 -6.00 -4.71
CA GLU A 29 -3.47 -5.15 -3.57
C GLU A 29 -2.69 -3.83 -3.62
N ARG A 30 -1.39 -3.88 -3.95
CA ARG A 30 -0.57 -2.68 -4.09
C ARG A 30 -1.06 -1.78 -5.23
N ILE A 31 -1.45 -2.36 -6.37
CA ILE A 31 -2.01 -1.62 -7.53
C ILE A 31 -3.31 -0.93 -7.14
N ARG A 32 -4.18 -1.62 -6.40
CA ARG A 32 -5.45 -1.07 -5.91
C ARG A 32 -5.20 0.14 -5.01
N GLN A 33 -4.28 0.03 -4.05
CA GLN A 33 -3.89 1.12 -3.15
C GLN A 33 -3.37 2.33 -3.92
N LEU A 34 -2.47 2.11 -4.88
CA LEU A 34 -1.91 3.19 -5.70
C LEU A 34 -2.96 3.85 -6.60
N SER A 35 -3.92 3.07 -7.10
CA SER A 35 -5.03 3.58 -7.90
C SER A 35 -5.96 4.47 -7.06
N LEU A 36 -6.29 4.05 -5.83
CA LEU A 36 -7.07 4.85 -4.89
C LEU A 36 -6.34 6.13 -4.48
N LEU A 37 -5.03 6.06 -4.24
CA LEU A 37 -4.22 7.24 -3.97
C LEU A 37 -4.26 8.23 -5.14
N ARG A 38 -4.16 7.74 -6.38
CA ARG A 38 -4.29 8.57 -7.59
C ARG A 38 -5.66 9.24 -7.67
N GLU A 39 -6.74 8.52 -7.38
CA GLU A 39 -8.09 9.09 -7.37
C GLU A 39 -8.26 10.20 -6.32
N ARG A 40 -7.72 9.99 -5.11
CA ARG A 40 -7.70 11.01 -4.06
C ARG A 40 -6.85 12.23 -4.46
N LEU A 41 -5.70 12.01 -5.12
CA LEU A 41 -4.84 13.08 -5.63
C LEU A 41 -5.57 13.93 -6.67
N ASN A 42 -6.25 13.28 -7.62
CA ASN A 42 -7.03 13.96 -8.64
C ASN A 42 -8.15 14.82 -8.03
N GLN A 43 -8.82 14.34 -6.99
CA GLN A 43 -9.82 15.12 -6.26
C GLN A 43 -9.20 16.33 -5.55
N CYS A 44 -8.03 16.18 -4.93
CA CYS A 44 -7.32 17.27 -4.27
C CYS A 44 -6.86 18.35 -5.28
N ILE A 45 -6.37 17.94 -6.46
CA ILE A 45 -6.01 18.84 -7.54
C ILE A 45 -7.25 19.57 -8.08
N GLY A 46 -8.36 18.85 -8.29
CA GLY A 46 -9.61 19.40 -8.82
C GLY A 46 -10.36 20.33 -7.85
N CYS A 47 -10.25 20.09 -6.54
CA CYS A 47 -10.76 20.99 -5.50
C CYS A 47 -9.94 22.30 -5.43
N GLY A 48 -8.66 22.27 -5.83
CA GLY A 48 -7.80 23.45 -5.95
C GLY A 48 -7.43 24.13 -4.63
N CYS A 49 -7.93 23.63 -3.49
CA CYS A 49 -7.76 24.29 -2.21
C CYS A 49 -6.37 24.07 -1.60
N LEU A 50 -5.73 22.90 -1.85
CA LEU A 50 -4.57 22.43 -1.07
C LEU A 50 -4.70 22.76 0.43
N SER A 51 -5.94 22.75 0.91
CA SER A 51 -6.27 23.31 2.21
C SER A 51 -5.66 22.42 3.27
N MET A 52 -4.89 23.03 4.16
CA MET A 52 -4.30 22.38 5.31
C MET A 52 -5.37 21.72 6.21
N GLU A 53 -6.60 22.22 6.21
CA GLU A 53 -7.69 21.74 7.07
C GLU A 53 -8.56 20.65 6.42
N GLY A 54 -8.57 20.52 5.09
CA GLY A 54 -9.53 19.66 4.37
C GLY A 54 -8.94 18.63 3.40
N CYS A 55 -7.61 18.53 3.29
CA CYS A 55 -6.96 17.60 2.35
C CYS A 55 -6.75 16.21 2.99
N PRO A 56 -7.48 15.16 2.58
CA PRO A 56 -7.32 13.80 3.13
C PRO A 56 -5.99 13.13 2.75
N LEU A 57 -5.16 13.78 1.94
CA LEU A 57 -3.81 13.33 1.59
C LEU A 57 -2.73 13.98 2.47
N ARG A 58 -3.11 14.88 3.38
CA ARG A 58 -2.17 15.49 4.31
C ARG A 58 -1.79 14.45 5.38
N ASN A 59 -0.49 14.19 5.51
CA ASN A 59 0.07 13.44 6.62
C ASN A 59 0.26 14.39 7.82
N TYR A 60 -0.82 14.74 8.51
CA TYR A 60 -0.75 15.70 9.64
C TYR A 60 0.10 15.11 10.77
N GLY A 61 1.12 15.86 11.18
CA GLY A 61 1.97 15.49 12.32
C GLY A 61 2.91 14.32 12.07
N ASP A 62 3.14 13.92 10.81
CA ASP A 62 3.99 12.81 10.33
C ASP A 62 4.72 12.00 11.44
N ALA A 63 3.94 11.25 12.21
CA ALA A 63 4.44 10.57 13.41
C ALA A 63 5.44 9.45 13.09
N LEU A 64 5.49 9.03 11.82
CA LEU A 64 6.38 8.00 11.32
C LEU A 64 7.62 8.55 10.60
N GLY A 65 7.76 9.88 10.50
CA GLY A 65 8.94 10.52 9.92
C GLY A 65 10.24 10.11 10.64
N ASP A 66 10.17 9.93 11.97
CA ASP A 66 11.30 9.48 12.79
C ASP A 66 11.75 8.04 12.49
N ALA A 67 10.87 7.22 11.91
CA ALA A 67 11.20 5.86 11.50
C ALA A 67 11.98 5.81 10.17
N GLY A 68 12.16 6.96 9.51
CA GLY A 68 12.88 7.12 8.24
C GLY A 68 11.96 7.38 7.05
N PRO A 69 12.52 7.74 5.89
CA PRO A 69 11.76 8.27 4.75
C PRO A 69 10.82 7.23 4.10
N GLY A 70 9.83 7.73 3.37
CA GLY A 70 8.96 6.95 2.48
C GLY A 70 7.55 6.71 2.99
N ALA A 71 6.69 6.18 2.13
CA ALA A 71 5.29 5.93 2.44
C ALA A 71 5.14 4.66 3.30
N ARG A 72 4.73 4.82 4.55
CA ARG A 72 4.64 3.74 5.56
C ARG A 72 3.26 3.11 5.68
N LEU A 73 2.20 3.89 5.50
CA LEU A 73 0.80 3.50 5.75
C LEU A 73 -0.04 3.53 4.47
N LEU A 74 0.43 2.90 3.40
CA LEU A 74 -0.34 2.83 2.15
C LEU A 74 -1.58 1.92 2.24
N GLU A 75 -1.87 1.36 3.41
CA GLU A 75 -3.06 0.56 3.67
C GLU A 75 -4.30 1.48 3.76
N PRO A 76 -5.39 1.17 3.05
CA PRO A 76 -6.52 2.08 2.90
C PRO A 76 -7.32 2.34 4.19
N ASP A 77 -7.16 1.50 5.23
CA ASP A 77 -7.96 1.51 6.45
C ASP A 77 -7.20 1.98 7.72
N ALA A 78 -5.91 2.34 7.61
CA ALA A 78 -5.11 2.72 8.78
C ALA A 78 -5.31 4.19 9.23
N ALA A 79 -5.95 5.03 8.41
CA ALA A 79 -6.30 6.39 8.80
C ALA A 79 -7.63 6.40 9.55
N THR A 80 -7.65 5.88 10.78
CA THR A 80 -8.64 6.31 11.77
C THR A 80 -8.31 7.75 12.14
N ASP A 81 -8.89 8.67 11.39
CA ASP A 81 -8.97 10.08 11.71
C ASP A 81 -9.74 10.20 13.04
N THR A 82 -9.00 10.37 14.13
CA THR A 82 -9.60 10.79 15.40
C THR A 82 -9.76 12.31 15.33
N PRO A 83 -10.95 12.84 15.65
CA PRO A 83 -11.30 14.24 15.39
C PRO A 83 -10.38 15.26 16.04
#